data_AF-A0A3C1ENQ4-F1
#
_entry.id   AF-A0A3C1ENQ4-F1
#
_cell.length_a   1.000
_cell.length_b   1.000
_cell.length_c   1.000
_cell.angle_alpha   90.00
_cell.angle_beta   90.00
_cell.angle_gamma   90.00
#
_symmetry.space_group_name_H-M   'P 1'
#
loop_
_entity.id
_entity.type
_entity.pdbx_description
1 polymer ?
#
loop_
_entity_poly.entity_id
_entity_poly.type
_entity_poly.pdbx_seq_one_letter_code
_entity_poly.pdbx_strand_id
1 'polypeptide(L)' 'MDMDSQVIVENHIEDSVTDAHAAEPALENMQQDFGVLPEKLVTDAGYGNKDTVGACLEHEVVPICATAEE' A
#
# COMPACT_ATOMS: atom_id res chain seq x y z
N MET A 1 -5.85 5.07 -14.98
CA MET A 1 -6.58 4.43 -13.85
C MET A 1 -7.81 5.28 -13.61
N ASP A 2 -9.01 4.71 -13.73
CA ASP A 2 -10.23 5.39 -13.30
C ASP A 2 -10.42 5.07 -11.81
N MET A 3 -10.20 6.08 -10.95
CA MET A 3 -10.37 5.98 -9.50
C MET A 3 -11.83 6.35 -9.17
N ASP A 4 -12.74 5.44 -9.48
CA ASP A 4 -14.21 5.60 -9.53
C ASP A 4 -14.81 6.30 -8.28
N SER A 5 -14.10 6.29 -7.14
CA SER A 5 -14.36 7.18 -6.00
C SER A 5 -13.05 7.52 -5.29
N GLN A 6 -12.71 8.81 -5.19
CA GLN A 6 -11.53 9.29 -4.45
C GLN A 6 -11.84 9.39 -2.95
N VAL A 7 -11.87 8.24 -2.28
CA VAL A 7 -12.11 8.15 -0.83
C VAL A 7 -10.81 7.79 -0.12
N ILE A 8 -10.47 8.54 0.92
CA ILE A 8 -9.37 8.18 1.82
C ILE A 8 -9.89 7.06 2.73
N VAL A 9 -9.32 5.87 2.59
CA VAL A 9 -9.74 4.68 3.36
C VAL A 9 -8.89 4.46 4.61
N GLU A 10 -7.67 4.99 4.64
CA GLU A 10 -6.73 4.80 5.76
C GLU A 10 -5.75 5.98 5.79
N ASN A 11 -5.24 6.29 6.99
CA ASN A 11 -4.17 7.27 7.15
C ASN A 11 -3.26 6.88 8.31
N HIS A 12 -2.09 6.37 7.98
CA HIS A 12 -1.01 6.06 8.91
C HIS A 12 0.07 7.15 8.90
N ILE A 13 0.45 7.66 10.08
CA ILE A 13 1.53 8.65 10.23
C ILE A 13 2.49 8.14 11.30
N GLU A 14 3.75 7.92 10.91
CA GLU A 14 4.82 7.55 11.83
C GLU A 14 6.01 8.52 11.78
N ASP A 15 6.61 8.81 12.93
CA ASP A 15 7.84 9.59 13.05
C ASP A 15 9.05 8.63 12.97
N SER A 16 9.23 8.01 11.81
CA SER A 16 10.30 7.05 11.56
C SER A 16 10.99 7.35 10.23
N VAL A 17 12.31 7.23 10.18
CA VAL A 17 13.13 7.52 9.00
C VAL A 17 12.90 6.50 7.87
N THR A 18 12.25 5.38 8.16
CA THR A 18 12.10 4.26 7.23
C THR A 18 10.62 3.90 7.07
N ASP A 19 9.92 4.72 6.29
CA ASP A 19 8.53 4.55 5.85
C ASP A 19 8.28 3.27 5.03
N ALA A 20 9.31 2.42 4.86
CA ALA A 20 9.24 1.18 4.10
C ALA A 20 8.26 0.14 4.68
N HIS A 21 7.97 0.22 5.98
CA HIS A 21 7.08 -0.73 6.68
C HIS A 21 5.65 -0.22 6.83
N ALA A 22 5.32 0.97 6.31
CA ALA A 22 3.99 1.56 6.49
C ALA A 22 2.87 0.79 5.76
N ALA A 23 3.21 -0.01 4.74
CA ALA A 23 2.23 -0.73 3.93
C ALA A 23 1.53 -1.88 4.68
N GLU A 24 2.27 -2.63 5.49
CA GLU A 24 1.71 -3.72 6.30
C GLU A 24 0.63 -3.25 7.29
N PRO A 25 0.90 -2.28 8.20
CA PRO A 25 -0.12 -1.82 9.15
C PRO A 25 -1.29 -1.16 8.44
N ALA A 26 -1.07 -0.47 7.31
CA ALA A 26 -2.16 0.11 6.54
C ALA A 26 -3.11 -0.97 5.97
N LEU A 27 -2.57 -2.06 5.42
CA LEU A 27 -3.37 -3.19 4.94
C LEU A 27 -4.08 -3.90 6.09
N GLU A 28 -3.41 -4.15 7.21
CA GLU A 28 -4.05 -4.75 8.38
C GLU A 28 -5.21 -3.90 8.90
N ASN A 29 -5.02 -2.58 9.00
CA ASN A 29 -6.08 -1.65 9.40
C ASN A 29 -7.26 -1.68 8.43
N MET A 30 -7.01 -1.61 7.13
CA MET A 30 -8.08 -1.70 6.11
C MET A 30 -8.85 -3.02 6.21
N GLN A 31 -8.16 -4.13 6.42
CA GLN A 31 -8.78 -5.44 6.59
C GLN A 31 -9.65 -5.49 7.86
N GLN A 32 -9.24 -4.83 8.94
CA GLN A 32 -10.02 -4.74 10.17
C GLN A 32 -11.24 -3.82 10.04
N ASP A 33 -11.08 -2.64 9.43
CA ASP A 33 -12.12 -1.61 9.35
C ASP A 33 -13.19 -1.93 8.30
N PHE A 34 -12.79 -2.48 7.15
CA PHE A 34 -13.68 -2.71 6.02
C PHE A 34 -13.97 -4.17 5.74
N GLY A 35 -13.20 -5.10 6.34
CA GLY A 35 -13.34 -6.53 6.08
C GLY A 35 -12.88 -6.96 4.68
N VAL A 36 -12.39 -6.03 3.87
CA VAL A 36 -11.95 -6.25 2.49
C VAL A 36 -10.69 -5.44 2.21
N LEU A 37 -9.84 -5.98 1.34
CA LEU A 37 -8.64 -5.32 0.84
C LEU A 37 -8.80 -4.95 -0.64
N PRO A 38 -8.06 -3.95 -1.13
CA PRO A 38 -8.03 -3.64 -2.54
C PRO A 38 -7.37 -4.78 -3.33
N GLU A 39 -7.85 -5.05 -4.55
CA GLU A 39 -7.19 -6.02 -5.43
C GLU A 39 -5.78 -5.58 -5.86
N LYS A 40 -5.55 -4.26 -5.92
CA LYS A 40 -4.32 -3.64 -6.40
C LYS A 40 -3.93 -2.46 -5.52
N LEU A 41 -2.66 -2.40 -5.15
CA LEU A 41 -2.07 -1.24 -4.49
C LEU A 41 -1.17 -0.51 -5.49
N VAL A 42 -1.47 0.75 -5.80
CA VAL A 42 -0.65 1.58 -6.70
C VAL A 42 0.22 2.50 -5.86
N THR A 43 1.54 2.44 -6.05
CA THR A 43 2.50 3.26 -5.30
C THR A 43 3.50 3.97 -6.22
N ASP A 44 4.02 5.10 -5.75
CA ASP A 44 5.15 5.78 -6.40
C ASP A 44 6.45 4.98 -6.23
N ALA A 45 7.47 5.27 -7.05
CA ALA A 45 8.76 4.58 -7.03
C ALA A 45 9.42 4.54 -5.64
N GLY A 46 9.24 5.59 -4.83
CA GLY A 46 9.77 5.64 -3.45
C GLY A 46 9.17 4.59 -2.51
N TYR A 47 8.02 4.01 -2.87
CA TYR A 47 7.22 3.09 -2.08
C TYR A 47 7.18 1.68 -2.68
N GLY A 48 7.87 1.44 -3.80
CA GLY A 48 7.99 0.10 -4.41
C GLY A 48 9.10 -0.76 -3.81
N ASN A 49 9.41 -0.60 -2.52
CA ASN A 49 10.47 -1.36 -1.86
C ASN A 49 10.03 -2.81 -1.57
N LYS A 50 10.98 -3.66 -1.18
CA LYS A 50 10.74 -5.08 -0.94
C LYS A 50 9.75 -5.34 0.18
N ASP A 51 9.75 -4.52 1.22
CA ASP A 51 8.88 -4.66 2.38
C ASP A 51 7.42 -4.38 1.98
N THR A 52 7.18 -3.31 1.22
CA THR A 52 5.85 -2.99 0.66
C THR A 52 5.36 -4.07 -0.30
N VAL A 53 6.22 -4.58 -1.18
CA VAL A 53 5.87 -5.68 -2.08
C VAL A 53 5.57 -6.96 -1.29
N GLY A 54 6.34 -7.26 -0.26
CA GLY A 54 6.15 -8.40 0.63
C GLY A 54 4.77 -8.36 1.31
N ALA A 55 4.47 -7.25 1.97
CA ALA A 55 3.18 -7.03 2.63
C ALA A 55 1.99 -7.17 1.68
N CYS A 56 2.10 -6.64 0.44
CA CYS A 56 1.06 -6.83 -0.56
C CYS A 56 0.85 -8.31 -0.92
N LEU A 57 1.93 -9.05 -1.16
CA LEU A 57 1.86 -10.46 -1.55
C LEU A 57 1.34 -11.35 -0.41
N GLU A 58 1.68 -11.06 0.84
CA GLU A 58 1.16 -11.77 2.02
C GLU A 58 -0.35 -11.54 2.23
N HIS A 59 -0.89 -10.48 1.66
CA HIS A 59 -2.30 -10.11 1.73
C HIS A 59 -3.06 -10.28 0.41
N GLU A 60 -2.47 -11.00 -0.55
CA GLU A 60 -3.07 -11.27 -1.87
C GLU A 60 -3.42 -9.99 -2.67
N VAL A 61 -2.76 -8.87 -2.37
CA VAL A 61 -2.87 -7.58 -3.06
C VAL A 61 -1.81 -7.51 -4.16
N VAL A 62 -2.19 -7.08 -5.36
CA VAL A 62 -1.24 -6.91 -6.47
C VAL A 62 -0.53 -5.56 -6.37
N PRO A 63 0.79 -5.51 -6.12
CA PRO A 63 1.51 -4.24 -6.10
C PRO A 63 1.73 -3.73 -7.54
N ILE A 64 1.40 -2.47 -7.78
CA ILE A 64 1.67 -1.74 -9.02
C ILE A 64 2.56 -0.55 -8.65
N CYS A 65 3.87 -0.76 -8.73
CA CYS A 65 4.85 0.27 -8.43
C CYS A 65 5.33 0.90 -9.74
N ALA A 66 5.40 2.22 -9.79
CA ALA A 66 6.13 2.88 -10.86
C ALA A 66 7.62 2.52 -10.72
N THR A 67 8.14 1.68 -11.61
CA THR A 67 9.59 1.52 -11.73
C THR A 67 10.10 2.79 -12.41
N ALA A 68 10.92 3.57 -11.70
CA ALA A 68 11.75 4.55 -12.37
C ALA A 68 12.75 3.76 -13.24
N GLU A 69 12.44 3.56 -14.53
CA GLU A 69 13.50 3.37 -15.51
C GLU A 69 14.23 4.72 -15.59
N GLU A 70 15.49 4.73 -15.16
CA GLU A 70 16.40 5.89 -15.24
C GLU A 70 16.61 6.35 -16.69
#